data_AF-A0AA35SGZ1-F1
#
_entry.id   AF-A0AA35SGZ1-F1
#
_cell.length_a   1.000
_cell.length_b   1.000
_cell.length_c   1.000
_cell.angle_alpha   90.00
_cell.angle_beta   90.00
_cell.angle_gamma   90.00
#
_symmetry.space_group_name_H-M   'P 1'
#
loop_
_entity.id
_entity.type
_entity.pdbx_description
1 polymer ?
#
loop_
_entity_poly.entity_id
_entity_poly.type
_entity_poly.pdbx_seq_one_letter_code
_entity_poly.pdbx_strand_id
1 'polypeptide(L)'
;MSNVPWHEEVVNFVQRFAVMLPNYEVACEHEHSNCVLIAHKKFKVDGRWHTWIDFDKFIELNNGFMNSGKTQKFSAVDYMALTPDWAVFGHTQQGFDPSETRWHRKKPKEDNGGC
;
A
#
# COMPACT_ATOMS: atom_id res chain seq x y z
N MET A 1 -5.89 -13.39 -19.56
CA MET A 1 -5.49 -13.55 -18.15
C MET A 1 -4.45 -14.64 -17.93
N SER A 2 -4.07 -15.44 -18.94
CA SER A 2 -3.11 -16.55 -18.81
C SER A 2 -1.70 -16.16 -18.34
N ASN A 3 -1.30 -14.89 -18.49
CA ASN A 3 0.03 -14.40 -18.13
C ASN A 3 0.01 -13.38 -16.99
N VAL A 4 -1.15 -13.12 -16.38
CA VAL A 4 -1.27 -12.19 -15.25
C VAL A 4 -1.30 -13.04 -13.97
N PRO A 5 -0.36 -12.84 -13.04
CA PRO A 5 -0.31 -13.65 -11.83
C PRO A 5 -1.54 -13.38 -10.95
N TRP A 6 -1.97 -14.39 -10.22
CA TRP A 6 -2.93 -14.24 -9.13
C TRP A 6 -2.32 -13.47 -7.98
N HIS A 7 -3.17 -12.85 -7.16
CA HIS A 7 -2.69 -12.08 -6.01
C HIS A 7 -1.86 -12.93 -5.04
N GLU A 8 -2.30 -14.16 -4.78
CA GLU A 8 -1.56 -15.11 -3.95
C GLU A 8 -0.16 -15.42 -4.51
N GLU A 9 0.01 -15.48 -5.83
CA GLU A 9 1.31 -15.70 -6.46
C GLU A 9 2.23 -14.48 -6.26
N VAL A 10 1.68 -13.27 -6.38
CA VAL A 10 2.39 -12.02 -6.08
C VAL A 10 2.79 -11.97 -4.60
N VAL A 11 1.87 -12.25 -3.68
CA VAL A 11 2.15 -12.29 -2.23
C VAL A 11 3.26 -13.30 -1.91
N ASN A 12 3.17 -14.52 -2.43
CA ASN A 12 4.18 -15.57 -2.22
C ASN A 12 5.57 -15.13 -2.71
N PHE A 13 5.62 -14.53 -3.91
CA PHE A 13 6.87 -14.00 -4.44
C PHE A 13 7.44 -12.89 -3.56
N VAL A 14 6.61 -11.92 -3.19
CA VAL A 14 7.01 -10.74 -2.41
C VAL A 14 7.46 -11.13 -1.00
N GLN A 15 6.81 -12.10 -0.35
CA GLN A 15 7.25 -12.62 0.96
C GLN A 15 8.64 -13.26 0.89
N ARG A 16 8.90 -14.09 -0.13
CA ARG A 16 10.24 -14.68 -0.35
C ARG A 16 11.28 -13.60 -0.66
N PHE A 17 10.89 -12.58 -1.42
CA PHE A 17 11.75 -11.45 -1.74
C PHE A 17 12.09 -10.61 -0.50
N ALA A 18 11.11 -10.33 0.37
CA ALA A 18 11.31 -9.55 1.58
C ALA A 18 12.32 -10.18 2.56
N VAL A 19 12.39 -11.52 2.63
CA VAL A 19 13.39 -12.24 3.46
C VAL A 19 14.82 -11.92 3.03
N MET A 20 15.04 -11.60 1.75
CA MET A 20 16.36 -11.27 1.20
C MET A 20 16.73 -9.77 1.39
N LEU A 21 15.82 -8.95 1.90
CA LEU A 21 16.02 -7.50 2.07
C LEU A 21 16.17 -7.15 3.57
N PRO A 22 17.40 -6.89 4.06
CA PRO A 22 17.59 -6.44 5.43
C PRO A 22 16.80 -5.17 5.71
N ASN A 23 16.17 -5.09 6.88
CA ASN A 23 15.36 -3.95 7.33
C ASN A 23 14.08 -3.68 6.52
N TYR A 24 13.62 -4.60 5.68
CA TYR A 24 12.34 -4.49 4.98
C TYR A 24 11.39 -5.60 5.41
N GLU A 25 10.09 -5.32 5.42
CA GLU A 25 9.01 -6.28 5.68
C GLU A 25 7.79 -5.92 4.83
N VAL A 26 6.90 -6.90 4.62
CA VAL A 26 5.61 -6.66 3.97
C VAL A 26 4.73 -5.83 4.91
N ALA A 27 4.25 -4.69 4.42
CA ALA A 27 3.47 -3.74 5.19
C ALA A 27 1.98 -3.75 4.82
N CYS A 28 1.69 -3.75 3.53
CA CYS A 28 0.33 -3.62 2.99
C CYS A 28 0.11 -4.56 1.81
N GLU A 29 -1.15 -4.86 1.53
CA GLU A 29 -1.59 -5.43 0.26
C GLU A 29 -2.78 -4.65 -0.28
N HIS A 30 -3.01 -4.75 -1.58
CA HIS A 30 -4.24 -4.33 -2.24
C HIS A 30 -4.58 -5.34 -3.34
N GLU A 31 -5.45 -6.29 -3.01
CA GLU A 31 -5.77 -7.43 -3.87
C GLU A 31 -6.38 -6.99 -5.21
N HIS A 32 -7.25 -5.98 -5.20
CA HIS A 32 -7.97 -5.51 -6.40
C HIS A 32 -7.03 -4.95 -7.47
N SER A 33 -5.95 -4.29 -7.05
CA SER A 33 -4.91 -3.81 -7.95
C SER A 33 -3.75 -4.79 -8.09
N ASN A 34 -3.83 -5.96 -7.46
CA ASN A 34 -2.76 -6.96 -7.39
C ASN A 34 -1.41 -6.37 -6.94
N CYS A 35 -1.44 -5.57 -5.86
CA CYS A 35 -0.27 -4.86 -5.35
C CYS A 35 0.08 -5.29 -3.93
N VAL A 36 1.37 -5.34 -3.62
CA VAL A 36 1.89 -5.60 -2.28
C VAL A 36 3.00 -4.59 -1.99
N LEU A 37 2.96 -3.96 -0.82
CA LEU A 37 3.96 -2.99 -0.38
C LEU A 37 4.95 -3.66 0.56
N ILE A 38 6.24 -3.64 0.20
CA ILE A 38 7.34 -3.87 1.14
C ILE A 38 7.82 -2.49 1.62
N ALA A 39 7.90 -2.29 2.94
CA ALA A 39 8.36 -1.05 3.54
C ALA A 39 9.58 -1.28 4.45
N HIS A 40 10.43 -0.25 4.56
CA HIS A 40 11.55 -0.28 5.50
C HIS A 40 11.01 -0.22 6.95
N LYS A 41 11.56 -1.02 7.87
CA LYS A 41 11.15 -1.11 9.28
C LYS A 41 11.24 0.21 10.07
N LYS A 42 11.85 1.25 9.49
CA LYS A 42 11.85 2.61 10.08
C LYS A 42 10.45 3.22 10.11
N PHE A 43 9.54 2.72 9.28
CA PHE A 43 8.12 3.06 9.26
C PHE A 43 7.29 2.11 10.13
N LYS A 44 7.92 1.24 10.94
CA LYS A 44 7.23 0.33 11.86
C LYS A 44 7.52 0.77 13.29
N VAL A 45 6.68 1.67 13.80
CA VAL A 45 6.80 2.23 15.16
C VAL A 45 5.90 1.45 16.09
N ASP A 46 6.45 0.95 17.21
CA ASP A 46 5.75 0.14 18.21
C ASP A 46 4.97 -1.04 17.61
N GLY A 47 5.57 -1.68 16.59
CA GLY A 47 4.98 -2.82 15.89
C GLY A 47 3.90 -2.46 14.88
N ARG A 48 3.51 -1.19 14.74
CA ARG A 48 2.49 -0.71 13.80
C ARG A 48 3.10 0.00 12.59
N TRP A 49 2.55 -0.27 11.42
CA TRP A 49 2.98 0.37 10.19
C TRP A 49 2.49 1.82 10.11
N HIS A 50 3.39 2.70 9.67
CA HIS A 50 3.17 4.11 9.41
C HIS A 50 3.59 4.41 7.97
N THR A 51 2.85 3.87 7.02
CA THR A 51 3.14 3.98 5.57
C THR A 51 2.32 5.07 4.88
N TRP A 52 1.44 5.74 5.60
CA TRP A 52 0.59 6.81 5.07
C TRP A 52 1.24 8.18 5.25
N ILE A 53 0.71 9.16 4.51
CA ILE A 53 1.19 10.54 4.56
C ILE A 53 0.26 11.34 5.46
N ASP A 54 0.80 11.92 6.53
CA ASP A 54 0.17 13.04 7.21
C ASP A 54 0.33 14.27 6.32
N PHE A 55 -0.69 14.58 5.51
CA PHE A 55 -0.62 15.67 4.54
C PHE A 55 -0.52 17.03 5.22
N ASP A 56 -1.19 17.25 6.34
CA ASP A 56 -1.13 18.50 7.08
C ASP A 56 0.30 18.73 7.60
N LYS A 57 0.90 17.69 8.18
CA LYS A 57 2.29 17.74 8.65
C LYS A 57 3.27 17.91 7.50
N PHE A 58 3.07 17.20 6.39
CA PHE A 58 3.91 17.36 5.20
C PHE A 58 3.87 18.79 4.66
N ILE A 59 2.68 19.41 4.57
CA ILE A 59 2.51 20.78 4.10
C ILE A 59 3.22 21.77 5.04
N GLU A 60 3.07 21.61 6.35
CA GLU A 60 3.78 22.40 7.37
C GLU A 60 5.31 22.33 7.17
N LEU A 61 5.86 21.11 7.10
CA LEU A 61 7.29 20.88 6.94
C LEU A 61 7.81 21.42 5.61
N ASN A 62 7.07 21.22 4.53
CA ASN A 62 7.44 21.73 3.22
C ASN A 62 7.44 23.26 3.18
N ASN A 63 6.48 23.92 3.84
CA ASN A 63 6.45 25.38 3.97
C ASN A 63 7.67 25.89 4.76
N GLY A 64 8.03 25.24 5.87
CA GLY A 64 9.24 25.57 6.64
C GLY A 64 10.53 25.39 5.83
N PHE A 65 10.63 24.28 5.09
CA PHE A 65 11.72 24.04 4.15
C PHE A 65 11.85 25.16 3.11
N MET A 66 10.73 25.59 2.49
CA MET A 66 10.74 26.64 1.49
C MET A 66 11.07 28.03 2.08
N ASN A 67 10.47 28.38 3.23
CA ASN A 67 10.67 29.66 3.90
C ASN A 67 12.08 29.84 4.47
N SER A 68 12.75 28.74 4.81
CA SER A 68 14.14 28.73 5.30
C SER A 68 15.19 28.76 4.18
N GLY A 69 14.78 28.95 2.92
CA GLY A 69 15.70 28.86 1.78
C GLY A 69 16.26 27.45 1.58
N LYS A 70 15.44 26.41 1.83
CA LYS A 70 15.77 24.99 1.69
C LYS A 70 16.80 24.46 2.71
N THR A 71 16.95 25.11 3.86
CA THR A 71 17.92 24.72 4.89
C THR A 71 17.32 23.81 5.96
N GLN A 72 16.06 24.01 6.35
CA GLN A 72 15.33 23.14 7.28
C GLN A 72 14.89 21.85 6.58
N LYS A 73 15.75 20.83 6.57
CA LYS A 73 15.45 19.52 5.97
C LYS A 73 14.44 18.74 6.83
N PHE A 74 13.65 17.92 6.17
CA PHE A 74 12.76 16.93 6.78
C PHE A 74 12.77 15.67 5.90
N SER A 75 12.17 14.61 6.40
CA SER A 75 12.17 13.29 5.79
C SER A 75 10.81 12.61 5.97
N ALA A 76 10.62 11.47 5.31
CA ALA A 76 9.36 10.72 5.37
C ALA A 76 8.96 10.26 6.79
N VAL A 77 9.90 10.12 7.72
CA VAL A 77 9.56 9.77 9.10
C VAL A 77 8.93 10.93 9.88
N ASP A 78 9.10 12.17 9.41
CA ASP A 78 8.59 13.37 10.08
C ASP A 78 7.11 13.65 9.76
N TYR A 79 6.57 12.99 8.73
CA TYR A 79 5.17 13.13 8.29
C TYR A 79 4.51 11.76 8.03
N MET A 80 5.05 10.68 8.59
CA MET A 80 4.42 9.38 8.48
C MET A 80 3.16 9.31 9.34
N ALA A 81 2.06 8.88 8.75
CA ALA A 81 0.81 8.59 9.42
C ALA A 81 0.63 7.08 9.55
N LEU A 82 -0.13 6.69 10.58
CA LEU A 82 -0.51 5.31 10.82
C LEU A 82 -1.19 4.71 9.58
N THR A 83 -0.76 3.53 9.18
CA THR A 83 -1.43 2.75 8.14
C THR A 83 -2.81 2.32 8.64
N PRO A 84 -3.90 2.60 7.91
CA PRO A 84 -5.23 2.13 8.27
C PRO A 84 -5.26 0.61 8.39
N ASP A 85 -5.97 0.10 9.39
CA ASP A 85 -5.95 -1.34 9.71
C ASP A 85 -6.37 -2.20 8.51
N TRP A 86 -7.32 -1.73 7.69
CA TRP A 86 -7.79 -2.41 6.48
C TRP A 86 -6.72 -2.52 5.37
N ALA A 87 -5.70 -1.66 5.40
CA ALA A 87 -4.60 -1.65 4.45
C ALA A 87 -3.41 -2.51 4.89
N VAL A 88 -3.35 -2.89 6.18
CA VAL A 88 -2.27 -3.72 6.70
C VAL A 88 -2.34 -5.11 6.08
N PHE A 89 -1.18 -5.66 5.72
CA PHE A 89 -1.06 -7.00 5.15
C PHE A 89 -1.70 -8.06 6.07
N GLY A 90 -2.52 -8.95 5.50
CA GLY A 90 -3.24 -10.00 6.22
C GLY A 90 -4.57 -9.55 6.82
N HIS A 91 -5.00 -8.30 6.63
CA HIS A 91 -6.32 -7.86 7.06
C HIS A 91 -7.42 -8.48 6.20
N THR A 92 -8.61 -8.71 6.77
CA THR A 92 -9.76 -9.33 6.08
C THR A 92 -10.30 -8.53 4.89
N GLN A 93 -9.87 -7.27 4.75
CA GLN A 93 -10.26 -6.38 3.65
C GLN A 93 -9.22 -6.37 2.53
N GLN A 94 -8.03 -6.92 2.77
CA GLN A 94 -6.94 -7.06 1.79
C GLN A 94 -6.66 -5.74 1.03
N GLY A 95 -6.62 -4.63 1.75
CA GLY A 95 -6.37 -3.30 1.19
C GLY A 95 -7.58 -2.56 0.63
N PHE A 96 -8.77 -3.17 0.62
CA PHE A 96 -9.96 -2.50 0.13
C PHE A 96 -10.53 -1.59 1.22
N ASP A 97 -10.68 -0.31 0.91
CA ASP A 97 -11.25 0.66 1.85
C ASP A 97 -12.72 0.29 2.15
N PRO A 98 -13.09 0.06 3.43
CA PRO A 98 -14.47 -0.27 3.81
C PRO A 98 -15.52 0.79 3.45
N SER A 99 -15.10 2.03 3.22
CA SER A 99 -15.97 3.12 2.79
C SER A 99 -16.29 3.08 1.29
N GLU A 100 -15.51 2.35 0.49
CA GLU A 100 -15.75 2.17 -0.93
C GLU A 100 -16.73 1.03 -1.21
N THR A 101 -17.46 1.15 -2.32
CA THR A 101 -18.38 0.10 -2.78
C THR A 101 -17.74 -0.71 -3.90
N ARG A 102 -17.59 -2.03 -3.69
CA ARG A 102 -17.11 -2.93 -4.75
C ARG A 102 -18.09 -2.95 -5.91
N TRP A 103 -17.62 -2.50 -7.07
CA TRP A 103 -18.41 -2.59 -8.29
C TRP A 103 -18.09 -3.88 -9.05
N HIS A 104 -19.01 -4.84 -8.97
CA HIS A 104 -18.93 -6.05 -9.78
C HIS A 104 -19.59 -5.81 -11.15
N ARG A 105 -18.82 -5.97 -12.24
CA ARG A 105 -19.40 -6.05 -13.58
C ARG A 105 -20.42 -7.18 -13.60
N LYS A 106 -21.66 -6.87 -13.98
CA LYS A 106 -22.65 -7.91 -14.31
C LYS A 106 -22.05 -8.80 -15.40
N LYS A 107 -22.21 -10.12 -15.28
CA LYS A 107 -21.75 -11.08 -16.30
C LYS A 107 -22.20 -10.59 -17.69
N PRO A 108 -21.31 -10.62 -18.71
CA PRO A 108 -21.79 -10.56 -20.09
C PRO A 108 -22.83 -11.66 -20.27
N LYS A 109 -23.91 -11.39 -21.01
CA LYS A 109 -24.79 -12.47 -21.48
C LYS A 109 -23.92 -13.51 -22.18
N GLU A 110 -24.24 -14.79 -21.97
CA GLU A 110 -23.66 -15.88 -22.77
C GLU A 110 -23.85 -15.54 -24.25
N ASP A 111 -22.75 -15.31 -24.98
CA ASP A 111 -22.77 -15.34 -26.42
C ASP A 111 -22.99 -16.81 -26.82
N ASN A 112 -24.27 -17.18 -26.95
CA ASN A 112 -24.69 -18.38 -27.69
C ASN A 112 -24.47 -18.12 -29.18
N GLY A 113 -23.20 -17.91 -29.56
CA GLY A 113 -22.75 -17.88 -30.94
C GLY A 113 -22.97 -19.26 -31.56
N GLY A 114 -24.19 -19.45 -32.07
CA GLY A 114 -24.48 -20.41 -33.12
C GLY A 114 -23.60 -20.13 -34.33
N CYS A 115 -23.36 -21.21 -35.08
CA CYS A 115 -22.56 -21.32 -36.30
C CYS A 115 -22.51 -20.08 -37.21
#